data_AF-A0A494VIE9-F1
#
_entry.id   AF-A0A494VIE9-F1
#
_cell.length_a   1.000
_cell.length_b   1.000
_cell.length_c   1.000
_cell.angle_alpha   90.00
_cell.angle_beta   90.00
_cell.angle_gamma   90.00
#
_symmetry.space_group_name_H-M   'P 1'
#
loop_
_entity.id
_entity.type
_entity.pdbx_description
1 polymer ?
#
loop_
_entity_poly.entity_id
_entity_poly.type
_entity_poly.pdbx_seq_one_letter_code
_entity_poly.pdbx_strand_id
1 'polypeptide(L)'
;MTNQYRGLSIAILIFNCLILIGAGHGVGPIIIFEVMLPFTKKENISFNPLGSYDDSIAVATLIMFIGQLLLFIATHKENIIMRLISLLVMWMGLLFLTHDVFNGDGLSKFTLASATPFLILSAALFSFDVRQYLQKDQTDSELE
;
A
#
# COMPACT_ATOMS: atom_id res chain seq x y z
N MET A 1 1.53 10.10 20.25
CA MET A 1 1.83 10.66 18.90
C MET A 1 1.14 12.01 18.69
N THR A 2 1.70 12.98 17.95
CA THR A 2 0.96 14.24 17.68
C THR A 2 -0.21 13.97 16.72
N ASN A 3 -1.28 14.77 16.80
CA ASN A 3 -2.47 14.62 15.93
C ASN A 3 -2.14 14.61 14.43
N GLN A 4 -1.00 15.21 14.04
CA GLN A 4 -0.54 15.29 12.66
C GLN A 4 -0.12 13.93 12.08
N TYR A 5 0.59 13.07 12.84
CA TYR A 5 0.98 11.73 12.37
C TYR A 5 -0.22 10.83 12.14
N ARG A 6 -1.20 10.90 13.04
CA ARG A 6 -2.45 10.13 12.91
C ARG A 6 -3.24 10.61 11.68
N GLY A 7 -3.29 11.92 11.45
CA GLY A 7 -3.88 12.50 10.25
C GLY A 7 -3.20 12.01 8.97
N LEU A 8 -1.86 11.93 8.94
CA LEU A 8 -1.10 11.44 7.79
C LEU A 8 -1.35 9.94 7.53
N SER A 9 -1.34 9.10 8.56
CA SER A 9 -1.70 7.68 8.43
C SER A 9 -3.12 7.49 7.87
N ILE A 10 -4.09 8.26 8.38
CA ILE A 10 -5.48 8.18 7.90
C ILE A 10 -5.56 8.64 6.43
N ALA A 11 -4.87 9.71 6.06
CA ALA A 11 -4.80 10.15 4.67
C ALA A 11 -4.23 9.04 3.76
N ILE A 12 -3.15 8.36 4.18
CA ILE A 12 -2.58 7.24 3.43
C ILE A 12 -3.59 6.10 3.26
N LEU A 13 -4.34 5.74 4.31
CA LEU A 13 -5.39 4.72 4.21
C LEU A 13 -6.46 5.10 3.18
N ILE A 14 -6.93 6.35 3.21
CA ILE A 14 -7.93 6.87 2.28
C ILE A 14 -7.38 6.87 0.84
N PHE A 15 -6.18 7.42 0.63
CA PHE A 15 -5.58 7.49 -0.69
C PHE A 15 -5.22 6.11 -1.24
N ASN A 16 -4.89 5.13 -0.38
CA ASN A 16 -4.74 3.75 -0.82
C ASN A 16 -6.07 3.22 -1.38
N CYS A 17 -7.19 3.40 -0.68
CA CYS A 17 -8.50 2.97 -1.15
C CYS A 17 -8.92 3.64 -2.48
N LEU A 18 -8.43 4.84 -2.76
CA LEU A 18 -8.75 5.62 -3.96
C LEU A 18 -7.83 5.32 -5.16
N ILE A 19 -6.84 4.44 -5.01
CA ILE A 19 -6.01 3.98 -6.12
C ILE A 19 -6.92 3.34 -7.17
N LEU A 20 -6.86 3.84 -8.40
CA LEU A 20 -7.69 3.36 -9.49
C LEU A 20 -6.96 2.24 -10.22
N ILE A 21 -7.62 1.09 -10.35
CA ILE A 21 -7.17 -0.07 -11.09
C ILE A 21 -8.04 -0.18 -12.34
N GLY A 22 -7.40 -0.21 -13.51
CA GLY A 22 -8.08 -0.57 -14.75
C GLY A 22 -8.03 -2.09 -14.95
N ALA A 23 -9.15 -2.75 -15.21
CA ALA A 23 -9.22 -4.19 -15.44
C ALA A 23 -10.12 -4.46 -16.65
N GLY A 24 -9.54 -4.95 -17.76
CA GLY A 24 -10.19 -5.37 -19.02
C GLY A 24 -11.22 -4.42 -19.68
N HIS A 25 -12.32 -4.13 -18.99
CA HIS A 25 -13.51 -3.39 -19.48
C HIS A 25 -13.91 -2.19 -18.61
N GLY A 26 -13.16 -1.87 -17.55
CA GLY A 26 -13.50 -0.74 -16.67
C GLY A 26 -12.37 -0.29 -15.76
N VAL A 27 -12.62 0.81 -15.04
CA VAL A 27 -11.74 1.38 -14.02
C VAL A 27 -12.50 1.42 -12.70
N GLY A 28 -11.88 0.95 -11.63
CA GLY A 28 -12.47 0.98 -10.29
C GLY A 28 -11.44 1.27 -9.21
N PRO A 29 -11.84 1.87 -8.08
CA PRO A 29 -10.98 2.02 -6.92
C PRO A 29 -10.64 0.64 -6.31
N ILE A 30 -9.41 0.50 -5.81
CA ILE A 30 -8.87 -0.77 -5.28
C ILE A 30 -9.75 -1.37 -4.18
N ILE A 31 -10.41 -0.53 -3.39
CA ILE A 31 -11.31 -0.97 -2.31
C ILE A 31 -12.45 -1.86 -2.82
N ILE A 32 -12.94 -1.62 -4.04
CA ILE A 32 -13.99 -2.47 -4.62
C ILE A 32 -13.42 -3.86 -4.92
N PHE A 33 -12.21 -3.92 -5.46
CA PHE A 33 -11.53 -5.19 -5.72
C PHE A 33 -11.24 -5.95 -4.43
N GLU A 34 -10.78 -5.27 -3.38
CA GLU A 34 -10.54 -5.86 -2.06
C GLU A 34 -11.82 -6.46 -1.44
N VAL A 35 -12.94 -5.73 -1.51
CA VAL A 35 -14.23 -6.19 -0.96
C VAL A 35 -14.85 -7.30 -1.82
N MET A 36 -14.68 -7.27 -3.14
CA MET A 36 -15.22 -8.27 -4.06
C MET A 36 -14.42 -9.59 -4.09
N LEU A 37 -13.14 -9.56 -3.71
CA LEU A 37 -12.25 -10.73 -3.70
C LEU A 37 -12.86 -11.96 -2.99
N PRO A 38 -13.42 -11.88 -1.76
CA PRO A 38 -14.05 -13.03 -1.10
C PRO A 38 -15.32 -13.55 -1.78
N PHE A 39 -15.97 -12.73 -2.62
CA PHE A 39 -17.20 -13.10 -3.34
C PHE A 39 -16.93 -13.62 -4.76
N THR A 40 -15.68 -13.55 -5.22
CA THR A 40 -15.30 -13.99 -6.55
C THR A 40 -15.28 -15.52 -6.61
N LYS A 41 -16.08 -16.11 -7.50
CA LYS A 41 -16.12 -17.56 -7.69
C LYS A 41 -14.77 -18.04 -8.24
N LYS A 42 -14.26 -19.13 -7.66
CA LYS A 42 -12.92 -19.72 -7.82
C LYS A 42 -12.37 -19.91 -9.25
N GLU A 43 -13.17 -19.75 -10.29
CA GLU A 43 -12.76 -20.10 -11.66
C GLU A 43 -11.94 -19.02 -12.37
N ASN A 44 -11.90 -17.78 -11.84
CA ASN A 44 -11.20 -16.65 -12.49
C ASN A 44 -10.08 -16.01 -11.65
N ILE A 45 -9.75 -16.52 -10.46
CA ILE A 45 -8.66 -15.97 -9.65
C ILE A 45 -7.36 -16.72 -9.94
N SER A 46 -6.59 -16.15 -10.86
CA SER A 46 -5.23 -16.56 -11.16
C SER A 46 -4.28 -15.96 -10.12
N PHE A 47 -3.74 -16.78 -9.22
CA PHE A 47 -2.65 -16.37 -8.33
C PHE A 47 -1.32 -16.52 -9.04
N ASN A 48 -1.13 -15.78 -10.14
CA ASN A 48 0.12 -15.84 -10.91
C ASN A 48 0.93 -14.54 -10.73
N PRO A 49 1.97 -14.55 -9.86
CA PRO A 49 2.78 -13.38 -9.60
C PRO A 49 3.68 -12.91 -10.75
N LEU A 50 3.85 -13.74 -11.76
CA LEU A 50 4.57 -13.42 -13.00
C LEU A 50 3.61 -13.47 -14.20
N GLY A 51 2.31 -13.44 -13.93
CA GLY A 51 1.25 -13.43 -14.93
C GLY A 51 1.04 -12.06 -15.54
N SER A 52 0.00 -11.94 -16.34
CA SER A 52 -0.41 -10.66 -16.90
C SER A 52 -0.88 -9.70 -15.81
N TYR A 53 -0.96 -8.39 -16.12
CA TYR A 53 -1.47 -7.37 -15.21
C TYR A 53 -2.78 -7.83 -14.52
N ASP A 54 -3.74 -8.36 -15.27
CA ASP A 54 -5.04 -8.82 -14.75
C ASP A 54 -4.91 -9.98 -13.73
N ASP A 55 -3.96 -10.89 -13.95
CA ASP A 55 -3.65 -11.98 -13.01
C ASP A 55 -3.04 -11.44 -11.70
N SER A 56 -2.27 -10.36 -11.79
CA SER A 56 -1.59 -9.75 -10.64
C SER A 56 -2.54 -8.96 -9.74
N ILE A 57 -3.71 -8.51 -10.24
CA ILE A 57 -4.65 -7.65 -9.50
C ILE A 57 -5.06 -8.28 -8.18
N ALA A 58 -5.53 -9.53 -8.19
CA ALA A 58 -6.06 -10.18 -6.99
C ALA A 58 -4.99 -10.36 -5.90
N VAL A 59 -3.76 -10.69 -6.29
CA VAL A 59 -2.65 -10.86 -5.34
C VAL A 59 -2.18 -9.51 -4.81
N ALA A 60 -2.05 -8.51 -5.70
CA ALA A 60 -1.67 -7.15 -5.33
C ALA A 60 -2.65 -6.52 -4.34
N THR A 61 -3.95 -6.58 -4.63
CA THR A 61 -4.98 -6.01 -3.77
C THR A 61 -5.00 -6.67 -2.40
N LEU A 62 -4.79 -8.00 -2.33
CA LEU A 62 -4.68 -8.70 -1.06
C LEU A 62 -3.45 -8.24 -0.24
N ILE A 63 -2.29 -8.10 -0.89
CA ILE A 63 -1.07 -7.60 -0.23
C ILE A 63 -1.28 -6.17 0.29
N MET A 64 -1.87 -5.30 -0.54
CA MET A 64 -2.17 -3.92 -0.15
C MET A 64 -3.17 -3.85 1.01
N PHE A 65 -4.20 -4.70 0.99
CA PHE A 65 -5.17 -4.80 2.08
C PHE A 65 -4.53 -5.26 3.39
N ILE A 66 -3.63 -6.25 3.36
CA ILE A 66 -2.86 -6.67 4.55
C ILE A 66 -2.04 -5.49 5.08
N GLY A 67 -1.39 -4.74 4.19
CA GLY A 67 -0.65 -3.53 4.53
C GLY A 67 -1.53 -2.45 5.18
N GLN A 68 -2.74 -2.20 4.64
CA GLN A 68 -3.71 -1.27 5.23
C GLN A 68 -4.13 -1.67 6.65
N LEU A 69 -4.43 -2.96 6.88
CA LEU A 69 -4.80 -3.45 8.20
C LEU A 69 -3.65 -3.28 9.19
N LEU A 70 -2.41 -3.58 8.77
CA LEU A 70 -1.21 -3.36 9.59
C LEU A 70 -1.04 -1.87 9.91
N LEU A 71 -1.20 -0.96 8.95
CA LEU A 71 -1.08 0.49 9.14
C LEU A 71 -2.15 1.02 10.11
N PHE A 72 -3.38 0.51 9.99
CA PHE A 72 -4.47 0.82 10.91
C PHE A 72 -4.14 0.41 12.34
N ILE A 73 -3.70 -0.83 12.55
CA ILE A 73 -3.31 -1.35 13.87
C ILE A 73 -2.12 -0.56 14.43
N ALA A 74 -1.10 -0.31 13.60
CA ALA A 74 0.10 0.43 14.00
C ALA A 74 -0.21 1.87 14.42
N THR A 75 -1.17 2.51 13.75
CA THR A 75 -1.63 3.87 14.09
C THR A 75 -2.38 3.90 15.43
N HIS A 76 -3.11 2.83 15.77
CA HIS A 76 -3.77 2.73 17.08
C HIS A 76 -2.80 2.38 18.22
N LYS A 77 -1.86 1.45 17.98
CA LYS A 77 -0.87 1.01 18.97
C LYS A 77 0.34 1.93 19.11
N GLU A 78 0.41 2.99 18.31
CA GLU A 78 1.55 3.91 18.22
C GLU A 78 2.90 3.20 17.95
N ASN A 79 2.89 2.06 17.27
CA ASN A 79 4.09 1.25 17.02
C ASN A 79 4.76 1.64 15.69
N ILE A 80 5.92 2.30 15.78
CA ILE A 80 6.69 2.81 14.63
C ILE A 80 7.17 1.67 13.71
N ILE A 81 7.70 0.59 14.28
CA ILE A 81 8.23 -0.55 13.50
C ILE A 81 7.10 -1.19 12.69
N MET A 82 5.96 -1.43 13.33
CA MET A 82 4.79 -2.00 12.66
C MET A 82 4.28 -1.09 11.54
N ARG A 83 4.37 0.23 11.72
CA ARG A 83 4.02 1.21 10.69
C ARG A 83 4.99 1.18 9.51
N LEU A 84 6.30 1.13 9.75
CA LEU A 84 7.29 0.96 8.69
C LEU A 84 7.05 -0.32 7.88
N ILE A 85 6.83 -1.44 8.57
CA ILE A 85 6.50 -2.72 7.92
C ILE A 85 5.21 -2.59 7.09
N SER A 86 4.17 -1.95 7.63
CA SER A 86 2.93 -1.75 6.89
C SER A 86 3.12 -0.98 5.58
N LEU A 87 3.92 0.09 5.60
CA LEU A 87 4.20 0.90 4.41
C LEU A 87 4.98 0.09 3.36
N LEU A 88 5.99 -0.68 3.79
CA LEU A 88 6.74 -1.56 2.90
C LEU A 88 5.85 -2.63 2.25
N VAL A 89 4.93 -3.23 3.02
CA VAL A 89 3.96 -4.22 2.49
C VAL A 89 3.05 -3.57 1.45
N MET A 90 2.51 -2.37 1.72
CA MET A 90 1.67 -1.65 0.74
C MET A 90 2.45 -1.29 -0.54
N TRP A 91 3.71 -0.85 -0.40
CA TRP A 91 4.56 -0.57 -1.56
C TRP A 91 4.88 -1.81 -2.37
N MET A 92 5.13 -2.95 -1.73
CA MET A 92 5.33 -4.22 -2.43
C MET A 92 4.10 -4.61 -3.25
N GLY A 93 2.89 -4.47 -2.69
CA GLY A 93 1.65 -4.72 -3.43
C GLY A 93 1.50 -3.80 -4.64
N LEU A 94 1.82 -2.51 -4.50
CA LEU A 94 1.77 -1.55 -5.62
C LEU A 94 2.82 -1.84 -6.70
N LEU A 95 4.07 -2.11 -6.31
CA LEU A 95 5.16 -2.44 -7.25
C LEU A 95 4.85 -3.71 -8.03
N PHE A 96 4.26 -4.68 -7.36
CA PHE A 96 3.81 -5.91 -7.98
C PHE A 96 2.70 -5.67 -9.02
N LEU A 97 1.72 -4.83 -8.69
CA LEU A 97 0.66 -4.44 -9.63
C LEU A 97 1.17 -3.63 -10.82
N THR A 98 2.26 -2.88 -10.64
CA THR A 98 2.78 -1.94 -11.64
C THR A 98 4.08 -2.42 -12.28
N HIS A 99 4.42 -3.70 -12.13
CA HIS A 99 5.70 -4.24 -12.61
C HIS A 99 5.87 -4.14 -14.13
N ASP A 100 4.77 -4.25 -14.88
CA ASP A 100 4.74 -4.15 -16.35
C ASP A 100 4.75 -2.70 -16.89
N VAL A 101 4.84 -1.69 -16.01
CA VAL A 101 4.86 -0.28 -16.42
C VAL A 101 6.03 0.02 -17.38
N PHE A 102 7.16 -0.66 -17.18
CA PHE A 102 8.37 -0.52 -17.99
C PHE A 102 8.29 -1.29 -19.32
N ASN A 103 7.42 -2.29 -19.41
CA ASN A 103 7.15 -3.06 -20.62
C ASN A 103 6.12 -2.38 -21.54
N GLY A 104 5.61 -1.21 -21.13
CA GLY A 104 4.75 -0.37 -21.96
C GLY A 104 3.26 -0.51 -21.68
N ASP A 105 2.86 -1.32 -20.69
CA ASP A 105 1.45 -1.55 -20.38
C ASP A 105 0.74 -0.26 -19.92
N GLY A 106 -0.39 0.04 -20.57
CA GLY A 106 -1.17 1.25 -20.34
C GLY A 106 -1.92 1.23 -19.01
N LEU A 107 -2.39 0.05 -18.59
CA LEU A 107 -3.14 -0.13 -17.34
C LEU A 107 -2.24 0.05 -16.13
N SER A 108 -1.04 -0.54 -16.17
CA SER A 108 0.00 -0.36 -15.15
C SER A 108 0.40 1.10 -14.97
N LYS A 109 0.57 1.85 -16.07
CA LYS A 109 0.88 3.29 -16.04
C LYS A 109 -0.25 4.10 -15.43
N PHE A 110 -1.48 3.79 -15.80
CA PHE A 110 -2.66 4.45 -15.26
C PHE A 110 -2.79 4.22 -13.74
N THR A 111 -2.63 2.97 -13.30
CA THR A 111 -2.68 2.61 -11.88
C THR A 111 -1.58 3.31 -11.09
N LEU A 112 -0.35 3.31 -11.59
CA LEU A 112 0.77 4.02 -10.97
C LEU A 112 0.51 5.52 -10.87
N ALA A 113 -0.03 6.14 -11.93
CA ALA A 113 -0.37 7.55 -11.94
C ALA A 113 -1.42 7.87 -10.87
N SER A 114 -2.46 7.06 -10.74
CA SER A 114 -3.49 7.22 -9.71
C SER A 114 -2.96 6.99 -8.28
N ALA A 115 -1.92 6.17 -8.12
CA ALA A 115 -1.28 5.90 -6.84
C ALA A 115 -0.29 6.99 -6.39
N THR A 116 -0.03 7.99 -7.22
CA THR A 116 0.92 9.08 -6.91
C THR A 116 0.64 9.79 -5.58
N PRO A 117 -0.61 10.19 -5.25
CA PRO A 117 -0.90 10.84 -3.96
C PRO A 117 -0.60 9.92 -2.77
N PHE A 118 -0.92 8.62 -2.90
CA PHE A 118 -0.60 7.61 -1.90
C PHE A 118 0.91 7.47 -1.71
N LEU A 119 1.69 7.41 -2.80
CA LEU A 119 3.15 7.29 -2.75
C LEU A 119 3.82 8.49 -2.08
N ILE A 120 3.39 9.72 -2.40
CA ILE A 120 3.95 10.93 -1.80
C ILE A 120 3.72 10.94 -0.28
N LEU A 121 2.48 10.66 0.15
CA LEU A 121 2.13 10.68 1.57
C LEU A 121 2.79 9.55 2.35
N SER A 122 2.84 8.34 1.78
CA SER A 122 3.50 7.19 2.40
C SER A 122 5.01 7.39 2.50
N ALA A 123 5.67 7.98 1.49
CA ALA A 123 7.09 8.32 1.55
C ALA A 123 7.39 9.39 2.61
N ALA A 124 6.52 10.39 2.75
CA ALA A 124 6.63 11.39 3.80
C ALA A 124 6.54 10.76 5.20
N LEU A 125 5.52 9.92 5.44
CA LEU A 125 5.36 9.23 6.72
C LEU A 125 6.54 8.31 7.03
N PHE A 126 6.99 7.53 6.04
CA PHE A 126 8.17 6.66 6.16
C PHE A 126 9.41 7.46 6.58
N SER A 127 9.66 8.60 5.92
CA SER A 127 10.82 9.45 6.23
C SER A 127 10.76 10.01 7.65
N PHE A 128 9.57 10.38 8.14
CA PHE A 128 9.40 10.83 9.52
C PHE A 128 9.61 9.70 10.52
N ASP A 129 9.08 8.51 10.25
CA ASP A 129 9.21 7.35 11.11
C ASP A 129 10.65 6.86 11.24
N VAL A 130 11.39 6.83 10.13
CA VAL A 130 12.81 6.47 10.13
C VAL A 130 13.62 7.46 10.97
N ARG A 131 13.38 8.78 10.79
CA ARG A 131 14.06 9.80 11.59
C ARG A 131 13.74 9.66 13.08
N GLN A 132 12.49 9.43 13.43
CA GLN A 132 12.06 9.24 14.81
C GLN A 132 12.70 7.99 15.43
N TYR A 133 12.79 6.90 14.67
CA TYR A 133 13.42 5.66 15.11
C TYR A 133 14.92 5.83 15.38
N LEU A 134 15.65 6.48 14.47
CA LEU A 134 17.08 6.75 14.64
C LEU A 134 17.37 7.68 15.84
N GLN A 135 16.55 8.70 16.06
CA GLN A 135 16.72 9.61 17.21
C GLN A 135 16.52 8.88 18.54
N LYS A 136 15.55 7.96 18.59
CA LYS A 136 15.30 7.15 19.79
C LYS A 136 16.49 6.26 20.12
N ASP A 137 17.04 5.58 19.10
CA ASP A 137 18.21 4.71 19.22
C ASP A 137 19.44 5.46 19.78
N GLN A 138 19.69 6.68 19.28
CA GLN A 138 20.76 7.55 19.79
C GLN A 138 20.57 7.93 21.26
N THR A 139 19.34 8.28 21.65
CA THR A 139 19.03 8.68 23.03
C THR A 139 19.20 7.52 24.00
N ASP A 140 18.76 6.33 23.62
CA ASP A 140 18.88 5.13 24.45
C ASP A 140 20.38 4.75 24.63
N SER A 141 21.24 4.97 23.62
CA SER A 141 22.68 4.73 23.70
C SER A 141 23.48 5.73 24.56
N GLU A 142 22.98 6.95 24.76
CA GLU A 142 23.63 7.96 25.64
C GLU A 142 23.31 7.74 27.13
N LEU A 143 22.33 6.89 27.44
CA LEU A 143 21.86 6.62 28.80
C LEU A 143 22.43 5.33 29.40
N GLU A 144 23.18 4.54 28.63
CA GLU A 144 23.94 3.35 29.06
C GLU A 144 25.40 3.68 29.41
#